data_AF-P66821-F1
#
_entry.id   AF-P66821-F1
#
_cell.length_a   1.000
_cell.length_b   1.000
_cell.length_c   1.000
_cell.angle_alpha   90.00
_cell.angle_beta   90.00
_cell.angle_gamma   90.00
#
_symmetry.space_group_name_H-M   'P 1'
#
loop_
_entity.id
_entity.type
_entity.pdbx_description
1 polymer ?
#
loop_
_entity_poly.entity_id
_entity_poly.type
_entity_poly.pdbx_seq_one_letter_code
_entity_poly.pdbx_strand_id
1 'polypeptide(L)'
;MTEVIAYLIEHFQDFDTCPPPEDLGMLLEEAGFDTMEIGNTLMMMEVLLNSSEFSAEPADSGALRVYSKEETDNLPQEVMGLMQYLIEEKAVSCEQREIIIHALMHIPGDEITVDTAKVLTLLLLWANKSELPVLVGDELMSALLLDNKPTMN
;
A
#
# COMPACT_ATOMS: atom_id res chain seq x y z
N MET A 1 6.44 5.69 -7.75
CA MET A 1 5.12 5.09 -7.32
C MET A 1 4.65 5.75 -6.04
N THR A 2 5.51 5.82 -5.01
CA THR A 2 5.28 6.57 -3.78
C THR A 2 4.76 7.98 -4.05
N GLU A 3 5.40 8.66 -5.01
CA GLU A 3 5.14 10.03 -5.44
C GLU A 3 3.76 10.17 -6.08
N VAL A 4 3.38 9.21 -6.91
CA VAL A 4 2.04 9.15 -7.51
C VAL A 4 0.99 8.96 -6.42
N ILE A 5 1.19 8.01 -5.49
CA ILE A 5 0.23 7.77 -4.40
C ILE A 5 0.14 8.98 -3.47
N ALA A 6 1.26 9.62 -3.14
CA ALA A 6 1.30 10.87 -2.38
C ALA A 6 0.48 11.97 -3.08
N TYR A 7 0.70 12.13 -4.39
CA TYR A 7 -0.05 13.08 -5.20
C TYR A 7 -1.55 12.79 -5.19
N LEU A 8 -1.96 11.52 -5.35
CA LEU A 8 -3.37 11.15 -5.32
C LEU A 8 -4.02 11.50 -3.98
N ILE A 9 -3.37 11.16 -2.86
CA ILE A 9 -3.88 11.45 -1.51
C ILE A 9 -3.95 12.97 -1.26
N GLU A 10 -3.02 13.75 -1.83
CA GLU A 10 -3.03 15.21 -1.69
C GLU A 10 -4.12 15.89 -2.53
N HIS A 11 -4.39 15.38 -3.73
CA HIS A 11 -5.25 16.05 -4.72
C HIS A 11 -6.71 15.55 -4.71
N PHE A 12 -6.97 14.38 -4.14
CA PHE A 12 -8.30 13.78 -4.09
C PHE A 12 -8.74 13.56 -2.65
N GLN A 13 -9.95 14.02 -2.30
CA GLN A 13 -10.48 13.90 -0.95
C GLN A 13 -10.73 12.43 -0.55
N ASP A 14 -11.28 11.67 -1.49
CA ASP A 14 -11.62 10.27 -1.33
C ASP A 14 -11.17 9.52 -2.58
N PHE A 15 -10.81 8.25 -2.42
CA PHE A 15 -10.43 7.40 -3.55
C PHE A 15 -11.51 7.34 -4.65
N ASP A 16 -12.79 7.37 -4.26
CA ASP A 16 -13.93 7.38 -5.18
C ASP A 16 -14.01 8.62 -6.08
N THR A 17 -13.26 9.69 -5.75
CA THR A 17 -13.18 10.90 -6.58
C THR A 17 -12.10 10.80 -7.66
N CYS A 18 -11.26 9.77 -7.62
CA CYS A 18 -10.30 9.50 -8.68
C CYS A 18 -11.05 9.17 -9.99
N PRO A 19 -10.59 9.71 -11.13
CA PRO A 19 -11.10 9.33 -12.44
C PRO A 19 -10.81 7.85 -12.76
N PRO A 20 -11.50 7.26 -13.76
CA PRO A 20 -11.20 5.89 -14.20
C PRO A 20 -9.75 5.76 -14.69
N PRO A 21 -9.16 4.55 -14.72
CA PRO A 21 -7.73 4.37 -15.00
C PRO A 21 -7.21 5.02 -16.29
N GLU A 22 -8.02 5.02 -17.35
CA GLU A 22 -7.68 5.66 -18.64
C GLU A 22 -7.50 7.18 -18.51
N ASP A 23 -8.43 7.84 -17.80
CA ASP A 23 -8.40 9.28 -17.55
C ASP A 23 -7.37 9.65 -16.46
N LEU A 24 -7.20 8.78 -15.46
CA LEU A 24 -6.23 8.98 -14.40
C LEU A 24 -4.79 8.95 -14.92
N GLY A 25 -4.48 8.04 -15.85
CA GLY A 25 -3.17 7.99 -16.49
C GLY A 25 -2.82 9.31 -17.19
N MET A 26 -3.75 9.86 -17.98
CA MET A 26 -3.56 11.15 -18.65
C MET A 26 -3.36 12.30 -17.65
N LEU A 27 -4.16 12.34 -16.58
CA LEU A 27 -4.03 13.35 -15.53
C LEU A 27 -2.64 13.32 -14.87
N LEU A 28 -2.12 12.13 -14.59
CA LEU A 28 -0.80 11.96 -13.97
C LEU A 28 0.34 12.31 -14.94
N GLU A 29 0.20 12.01 -16.23
CA GLU A 29 1.15 12.48 -17.25
C GLU A 29 1.18 14.01 -17.33
N GLU A 30 0.01 14.67 -17.29
CA GLU A 30 -0.10 16.13 -17.24
C GLU A 30 0.50 16.73 -15.96
N ALA A 31 0.44 16.01 -14.85
CA ALA A 31 1.10 16.38 -13.60
C ALA A 31 2.63 16.20 -13.63
N GLY A 32 3.16 15.48 -14.63
CA GLY A 32 4.59 15.31 -14.88
C GLY A 32 5.19 14.00 -14.38
N PHE A 33 4.37 13.02 -13.99
CA PHE A 33 4.84 11.67 -13.65
C PHE A 33 5.25 10.91 -14.90
N ASP A 34 6.24 10.04 -14.78
CA ASP A 34 6.66 9.21 -15.90
C ASP A 34 5.77 7.97 -16.09
N THR A 35 5.74 7.44 -17.32
CA THR A 35 4.88 6.33 -17.70
C THR A 35 5.11 5.06 -16.86
N MET A 36 6.33 4.84 -16.37
CA MET A 36 6.65 3.67 -15.55
C MET A 36 6.05 3.82 -14.15
N GLU A 37 6.18 4.99 -13.52
CA GLU A 37 5.57 5.26 -12.22
C GLU A 37 4.04 5.20 -12.26
N ILE A 38 3.45 5.77 -13.32
CA ILE A 38 2.01 5.72 -13.55
C ILE A 38 1.57 4.28 -13.72
N GLY A 39 2.23 3.52 -14.60
CA GLY A 39 1.92 2.12 -14.86
C GLY A 39 2.01 1.25 -13.60
N ASN A 40 3.08 1.41 -12.81
CA ASN A 40 3.26 0.68 -11.56
C ASN A 40 2.15 1.00 -10.55
N THR A 41 1.77 2.27 -10.43
CA THR A 41 0.72 2.70 -9.50
C THR A 41 -0.65 2.15 -9.91
N LEU A 42 -1.02 2.29 -11.19
CA LEU A 42 -2.30 1.78 -11.70
C LEU A 42 -2.39 0.25 -11.56
N MET A 43 -1.30 -0.47 -11.82
CA MET A 43 -1.24 -1.91 -11.63
C MET A 43 -1.42 -2.30 -10.15
N MET A 44 -0.76 -1.59 -9.23
CA MET A 44 -0.96 -1.81 -7.79
C MET A 44 -2.38 -1.48 -7.32
N MET A 45 -2.99 -0.42 -7.84
CA MET A 45 -4.40 -0.12 -7.58
C MET A 45 -5.31 -1.27 -8.05
N GLU A 46 -5.06 -1.83 -9.23
CA GLU A 46 -5.83 -2.96 -9.72
C GLU A 46 -5.69 -4.19 -8.82
N VAL A 47 -4.46 -4.53 -8.42
CA VAL A 47 -4.18 -5.68 -7.55
C VAL A 47 -4.77 -5.51 -6.16
N LEU A 48 -4.62 -4.33 -5.55
CA LEU A 48 -5.14 -4.05 -4.20
C LEU A 48 -6.67 -4.07 -4.17
N LEU A 49 -7.33 -3.52 -5.18
CA LEU A 49 -8.77 -3.21 -5.11
C LEU A 49 -9.68 -4.26 -5.73
N ASN A 50 -9.14 -5.17 -6.55
CA ASN A 50 -9.90 -6.28 -7.14
C ASN A 50 -9.66 -7.63 -6.45
N SER A 51 -9.08 -7.59 -5.25
CA SER A 51 -8.65 -8.74 -4.45
C SER A 51 -9.80 -9.38 -3.65
N SER A 52 -10.94 -9.63 -4.31
CA SER A 52 -12.15 -10.19 -3.69
C SER A 52 -11.97 -11.61 -3.11
N GLU A 53 -10.90 -12.30 -3.50
CA GLU A 53 -10.57 -13.65 -3.04
C GLU A 53 -10.17 -13.72 -1.56
N PHE A 54 -9.79 -12.59 -0.95
CA PHE A 54 -9.43 -12.53 0.47
C PHE A 54 -10.64 -12.31 1.39
N SER A 55 -11.86 -12.28 0.85
CA SER A 55 -13.08 -12.27 1.64
C SER A 55 -13.22 -13.59 2.39
N ALA A 56 -12.60 -13.65 3.57
CA ALA A 56 -12.79 -14.68 4.55
C ALA A 56 -13.73 -14.17 5.63
N GLU A 57 -14.48 -15.08 6.28
CA GLU A 57 -15.19 -14.70 7.50
C GLU A 57 -14.19 -14.05 8.47
N PRO A 58 -14.58 -12.98 9.18
CA PRO A 58 -13.69 -12.34 10.14
C PRO A 58 -13.25 -13.41 11.13
N ALA A 59 -11.99 -13.83 11.01
CA ALA A 59 -11.36 -14.64 12.02
C ALA A 59 -11.15 -13.70 13.21
N ASP A 60 -12.20 -13.52 14.02
CA ASP A 60 -12.10 -12.97 15.37
C ASP A 60 -11.33 -13.99 16.21
N SER A 61 -10.02 -14.04 15.98
CA SER A 61 -9.18 -15.00 16.65
C SER A 61 -7.79 -14.42 16.70
N GLY A 62 -7.16 -14.52 17.87
CA GLY A 62 -5.70 -14.39 18.01
C GLY A 62 -4.94 -15.51 17.29
N ALA A 63 -5.42 -15.93 16.12
CA ALA A 63 -4.73 -16.84 15.24
C ALA A 63 -3.48 -16.16 14.70
N LEU A 64 -2.39 -16.91 14.72
CA LEU A 64 -1.11 -16.48 14.15
C LEU A 64 -1.12 -16.76 12.65
N ARG A 65 -0.82 -15.76 11.82
CA ARG A 65 -0.55 -15.96 10.39
C ARG A 65 0.82 -16.63 10.26
N VAL A 66 0.84 -17.78 9.59
CA VAL A 66 2.08 -18.47 9.23
C VAL A 66 2.43 -18.07 7.80
N TYR A 67 3.60 -17.47 7.60
CA TYR A 67 4.10 -17.13 6.27
C TYR A 67 4.61 -18.39 5.55
N SER A 68 4.28 -18.51 4.27
CA SER A 68 4.78 -19.55 3.40
C SER A 68 6.27 -19.37 3.13
N LYS A 69 6.93 -20.42 2.64
CA LYS A 69 8.35 -20.34 2.28
C LYS A 69 8.62 -19.25 1.24
N GLU A 70 7.76 -19.16 0.23
CA GLU A 70 7.86 -18.15 -0.83
C GLU A 70 7.71 -16.74 -0.28
N GLU A 71 6.75 -16.51 0.62
CA GLU A 71 6.60 -15.23 1.32
C GLU A 71 7.86 -14.91 2.14
N THR A 72 8.37 -15.85 2.93
CA THR A 72 9.57 -15.60 3.76
C THR A 72 10.86 -15.41 2.96
N ASP A 73 10.92 -15.94 1.74
CA ASP A 73 12.07 -15.79 0.84
C ASP A 73 12.07 -14.40 0.15
N ASN A 74 10.92 -13.73 0.03
CA ASN A 74 10.77 -12.43 -0.64
C ASN A 74 10.46 -11.26 0.30
N LEU A 75 9.71 -11.47 1.38
CA LEU A 75 9.30 -10.42 2.31
C LEU A 75 10.38 -10.21 3.38
N PRO A 76 10.95 -9.00 3.51
CA PRO A 76 11.88 -8.68 4.59
C PRO A 76 11.22 -8.85 5.97
N GLN A 77 12.06 -9.13 6.98
CA GLN A 77 11.58 -9.29 8.35
C GLN A 77 10.88 -8.03 8.86
N GLU A 78 11.36 -6.86 8.47
CA GLU A 78 10.80 -5.58 8.84
C GLU A 78 9.40 -5.36 8.24
N VAL A 79 9.13 -5.88 7.04
CA VAL A 79 7.80 -5.84 6.41
C VAL A 79 6.83 -6.77 7.13
N MET A 80 7.25 -7.99 7.46
CA MET A 80 6.45 -8.92 8.27
C MET A 80 6.16 -8.35 9.68
N GLY A 81 7.14 -7.68 10.27
CA GLY A 81 7.00 -6.98 11.55
C GLY A 81 6.02 -5.81 11.48
N LEU A 82 6.07 -5.01 10.39
CA LEU A 82 5.10 -3.95 10.12
C LEU A 82 3.68 -4.51 10.03
N MET A 83 3.47 -5.59 9.26
CA MET A 83 2.15 -6.21 9.13
C MET A 83 1.59 -6.70 10.47
N GLN A 84 2.44 -7.28 11.31
CA GLN A 84 2.05 -7.70 12.66
C GLN A 84 1.69 -6.50 13.53
N TYR A 85 2.51 -5.45 13.52
CA TYR A 85 2.26 -4.21 14.26
C TYR A 85 0.92 -3.56 13.88
N LEU A 86 0.61 -3.47 12.58
CA LEU A 86 -0.63 -2.86 12.09
C LEU A 86 -1.88 -3.65 12.50
N ILE A 87 -1.78 -4.98 12.62
CA ILE A 87 -2.86 -5.84 13.14
C ILE A 87 -3.05 -5.61 14.64
N GLU A 88 -1.96 -5.54 15.41
CA GLU A 88 -2.00 -5.33 16.87
C GLU A 88 -2.61 -3.98 17.24
N GLU A 89 -2.26 -2.92 16.49
CA GLU A 89 -2.82 -1.58 16.63
C GLU A 89 -4.22 -1.43 16.00
N LYS A 90 -4.76 -2.50 15.39
CA LYS A 90 -6.06 -2.53 14.69
C LYS A 90 -6.15 -1.50 13.56
N ALA A 91 -5.01 -1.13 12.97
CA ALA A 91 -4.95 -0.23 11.82
C ALA A 91 -5.31 -0.95 10.52
N VAL A 92 -5.09 -2.26 10.47
CA VAL A 92 -5.34 -3.13 9.31
C VAL A 92 -6.10 -4.36 9.79
N SER A 93 -7.09 -4.82 9.03
CA SER A 93 -7.80 -6.07 9.29
C SER A 93 -7.01 -7.29 8.80
N CYS A 94 -7.37 -8.50 9.25
CA CYS A 94 -6.76 -9.72 8.72
C CYS A 94 -6.89 -9.83 7.19
N GLU A 95 -8.05 -9.45 6.64
CA GLU A 95 -8.29 -9.41 5.20
C GLU A 95 -7.35 -8.42 4.50
N GLN A 96 -7.27 -7.18 5.01
CA GLN A 96 -6.40 -6.15 4.44
C GLN A 96 -4.93 -6.55 4.49
N ARG A 97 -4.48 -7.26 5.55
CA ARG A 97 -3.12 -7.81 5.62
C ARG A 97 -2.85 -8.78 4.46
N GLU A 98 -3.78 -9.67 4.14
CA GLU A 98 -3.60 -10.61 3.02
C GLU A 98 -3.55 -9.88 1.67
N ILE A 99 -4.40 -8.86 1.49
CA ILE A 99 -4.40 -8.01 0.29
C ILE A 99 -3.05 -7.29 0.11
N ILE A 100 -2.50 -6.71 1.18
CA ILE A 100 -1.20 -6.02 1.16
C ILE A 100 -0.08 -7.01 0.85
N ILE A 101 -0.06 -8.17 1.50
CA ILE A 101 0.93 -9.21 1.22
C ILE A 101 0.85 -9.65 -0.23
N HIS A 102 -0.36 -9.90 -0.75
CA HIS A 102 -0.57 -10.29 -2.14
C HIS A 102 -0.03 -9.23 -3.12
N ALA A 103 -0.30 -7.95 -2.86
CA ALA A 103 0.24 -6.86 -3.68
C ALA A 103 1.77 -6.75 -3.60
N LEU A 104 2.37 -6.93 -2.42
CA LEU A 104 3.83 -6.94 -2.28
C LEU A 104 4.47 -8.09 -3.06
N MET A 105 3.82 -9.25 -3.13
CA MET A 105 4.30 -10.39 -3.90
C MET A 105 4.23 -10.18 -5.43
N HIS A 106 3.61 -9.09 -5.92
CA HIS A 106 3.64 -8.68 -7.33
C HIS A 106 4.83 -7.74 -7.66
N ILE A 107 5.59 -7.33 -6.65
CA ILE A 107 6.77 -6.49 -6.80
C ILE A 107 8.02 -7.38 -6.79
N PRO A 108 9.08 -7.05 -7.57
CA PRO A 108 10.37 -7.74 -7.44
C PRO A 108 10.86 -7.76 -6.00
N GLY A 109 11.31 -8.92 -5.50
CA GLY A 109 11.65 -9.09 -4.09
C GLY A 109 12.71 -8.12 -3.54
N ASP A 110 13.60 -7.61 -4.40
CA ASP A 110 14.61 -6.61 -4.05
C ASP A 110 14.08 -5.16 -3.94
N GLU A 111 12.87 -4.90 -4.43
CA GLU A 111 12.16 -3.61 -4.34
C GLU A 111 11.13 -3.60 -3.18
N ILE A 112 10.90 -4.75 -2.54
CA ILE A 112 10.02 -4.86 -1.37
C ILE A 112 10.75 -4.27 -0.16
N THR A 113 10.37 -3.06 0.22
CA THR A 113 10.88 -2.37 1.41
C THR A 113 9.75 -2.10 2.42
N VAL A 114 10.13 -1.72 3.65
CA VAL A 114 9.17 -1.25 4.65
C VAL A 114 8.38 -0.05 4.13
N ASP A 115 9.05 0.88 3.44
CA ASP A 115 8.39 2.07 2.90
C ASP A 115 7.43 1.71 1.77
N THR A 116 7.82 0.81 0.86
CA THR A 116 6.92 0.25 -0.17
C THR A 116 5.67 -0.37 0.48
N ALA A 117 5.84 -1.15 1.56
CA ALA A 117 4.72 -1.75 2.30
C ALA A 117 3.82 -0.71 2.97
N LYS A 118 4.37 0.35 3.56
CA LYS A 118 3.61 1.46 4.14
C LYS A 118 2.80 2.21 3.08
N VAL A 119 3.39 2.48 1.93
CA VAL A 119 2.74 3.17 0.81
C VAL A 119 1.55 2.37 0.28
N LEU A 120 1.71 1.07 0.05
CA LEU A 120 0.61 0.21 -0.39
C LEU A 120 -0.48 0.07 0.70
N THR A 121 -0.07 0.02 1.97
CA THR A 121 -1.00 0.03 3.11
C THR A 121 -1.85 1.30 3.09
N LEU A 122 -1.23 2.48 2.94
CA LEU A 122 -1.94 3.76 2.87
C LEU A 122 -2.93 3.80 1.70
N LEU A 123 -2.51 3.34 0.53
CA LEU A 123 -3.38 3.28 -0.65
C LEU A 123 -4.61 2.40 -0.40
N LEU A 124 -4.42 1.20 0.16
CA LEU A 124 -5.53 0.30 0.47
C LEU A 124 -6.47 0.89 1.54
N LEU A 125 -5.92 1.45 2.62
CA LEU A 125 -6.73 2.04 3.69
C LEU A 125 -7.51 3.25 3.19
N TRP A 126 -6.90 4.08 2.34
CA TRP A 126 -7.56 5.22 1.71
C TRP A 126 -8.69 4.77 0.78
N ALA A 127 -8.46 3.75 -0.04
CA ALA A 127 -9.47 3.19 -0.93
C ALA A 127 -10.64 2.53 -0.18
N ASN A 128 -10.35 1.83 0.92
CA ASN A 128 -11.37 1.21 1.77
C ASN A 128 -12.01 2.19 2.76
N LYS A 129 -11.65 3.49 2.73
CA LYS A 129 -12.09 4.52 3.69
C LYS A 129 -11.93 4.09 5.15
N SER A 130 -10.83 3.42 5.44
CA SER A 130 -10.54 2.88 6.76
C SER A 130 -10.09 3.98 7.71
N GLU A 131 -10.54 3.92 8.96
CA GLU A 131 -10.08 4.83 10.01
C GLU A 131 -8.69 4.43 10.47
N LEU A 132 -7.73 5.35 10.38
CA LEU A 132 -6.36 5.11 10.79
C LEU A 132 -6.15 5.56 12.26
N PRO A 133 -5.67 4.69 13.16
CA PRO A 133 -5.33 5.09 14.51
C PRO A 133 -4.25 6.18 14.52
N VAL A 134 -4.41 7.21 15.36
CA VAL A 134 -3.53 8.39 15.38
C VAL A 134 -2.05 8.05 15.48
N LEU A 135 -1.68 7.07 16.33
CA LEU A 135 -0.28 6.67 16.54
C LEU A 135 0.33 6.00 15.31
N VAL A 136 -0.48 5.34 14.50
CA VAL A 136 -0.04 4.63 13.28
C VAL A 136 -0.01 5.59 12.09
N GLY A 137 -0.85 6.63 12.12
CA GLY A 137 -0.94 7.66 11.10
C GLY A 137 0.41 8.26 10.71
N ASP A 138 1.12 8.81 11.69
CA ASP A 138 2.41 9.45 11.45
C ASP A 138 3.47 8.47 10.91
N GLU A 139 3.48 7.23 11.43
CA GLU A 139 4.42 6.19 11.03
C GLU A 139 4.22 5.77 9.58
N LEU A 140 2.97 5.62 9.12
CA LEU A 140 2.67 5.31 7.73
C LEU A 140 2.93 6.51 6.82
N MET A 141 2.42 7.69 7.18
CA MET A 141 2.55 8.91 6.37
C MET A 141 4.02 9.32 6.16
N SER A 142 4.92 8.97 7.09
CA SER A 142 6.36 9.18 6.91
C SER A 142 6.90 8.59 5.61
N ALA A 143 6.35 7.48 5.13
CA ALA A 143 6.76 6.86 3.87
C ALA A 143 6.46 7.71 2.63
N LEU A 144 5.41 8.53 2.67
CA LEU A 144 5.10 9.49 1.61
C LEU A 144 6.03 10.72 1.63
N LEU A 145 6.73 10.96 2.74
CA LEU A 145 7.60 12.13 2.93
C LEU A 145 9.08 11.82 2.66
N LEU A 146 9.48 10.54 2.67
CA LEU A 146 10.90 10.15 2.64
C LEU A 146 11.59 10.41 1.30
N ASP A 147 10.87 10.41 0.17
CA ASP A 147 11.47 10.71 -1.14
C ASP A 147 11.73 12.21 -1.37
N ASN A 148 11.36 13.07 -0.42
CA ASN A 148 11.72 14.49 -0.42
C ASN A 148 13.09 14.80 0.22
N LYS A 149 13.99 13.83 0.36
CA LYS A 149 15.40 14.15 0.59
C LYS A 149 16.08 14.31 -0.77
N PRO A 150 16.22 15.53 -1.34
CA PRO A 150 17.18 15.72 -2.40
C PRO A 150 18.51 15.23 -1.86
N THR A 151 19.12 14.26 -2.55
CA THR A 151 20.53 13.98 -2.41
C THR A 151 21.27 15.27 -2.75
N MET A 152 21.49 16.10 -1.75
CA MET A 152 22.46 17.18 -1.78
C MET A 152 23.83 16.52 -1.96
N ASN A 153 24.27 16.43 -3.21
CA ASN A 153 25.69 16.43 -3.54
C ASN A 153 26.19 17.88 -3.53
#